data_AF-J0U205-F1
#
_entry.id   AF-J0U205-F1
#
_cell.length_a   1.000
_cell.length_b   1.000
_cell.length_c   1.000
_cell.angle_alpha   90.00
_cell.angle_beta   90.00
_cell.angle_gamma   90.00
#
_symmetry.space_group_name_H-M   'P 1'
#
loop_
_entity.id
_entity.type
_entity.pdbx_description
1 polymer ?
#
loop_
_entity_poly.entity_id
_entity_poly.type
_entity_poly.pdbx_seq_one_letter_code
_entity_poly.pdbx_strand_id
1 'polypeptide(L)'
;MSRSAEVPDAAMSVDVNASASAPAAAPRQTIEQILVEGQEPTEEFLEEWIAGQDEPELSDEELERQALEAPGEDGDPSTPE
;
A
#
# COMPACT_ATOMS: atom_id res chain seq x y z
N MET A 1 29.55 -27.34 -45.13
CA MET A 1 29.53 -25.88 -44.90
C MET A 1 28.62 -25.59 -43.72
N SER A 2 29.04 -24.64 -42.88
CA SER A 2 28.27 -23.84 -41.92
C SER A 2 27.92 -24.45 -40.54
N ARG A 3 28.67 -23.96 -39.53
CA ARG A 3 28.41 -24.03 -38.09
C ARG A 3 27.11 -23.29 -37.73
N SER A 4 26.35 -23.79 -36.77
CA SER A 4 25.24 -23.06 -36.13
C SER A 4 25.41 -23.05 -34.61
N ALA A 5 25.30 -21.83 -34.06
CA ALA A 5 25.08 -21.38 -32.68
C ALA A 5 26.02 -21.96 -31.61
N GLU A 6 27.02 -21.22 -31.11
CA GLU A 6 26.96 -19.99 -30.29
C GLU A 6 26.46 -20.24 -28.85
N VAL A 7 27.18 -19.59 -27.94
CA VAL A 7 27.45 -19.81 -26.52
C VAL A 7 26.26 -19.80 -25.55
N PRO A 8 26.35 -20.48 -24.39
CA PRO A 8 25.47 -20.23 -23.25
C PRO A 8 25.94 -18.98 -22.50
N ASP A 9 25.16 -17.90 -22.58
CA ASP A 9 25.42 -16.66 -21.84
C ASP A 9 24.91 -16.75 -20.40
N ALA A 10 25.86 -16.62 -19.49
CA ALA A 10 25.80 -16.13 -18.13
C ALA A 10 24.47 -16.25 -17.35
N ALA A 11 24.50 -17.13 -16.34
CA ALA A 11 23.68 -16.98 -15.14
C ALA A 11 23.96 -15.62 -14.49
N MET A 12 23.07 -14.65 -14.70
CA MET A 12 22.98 -13.45 -13.88
C MET A 12 22.33 -13.82 -12.55
N SER A 13 23.18 -14.19 -11.59
CA SER A 13 22.85 -14.05 -10.18
C SER A 13 22.62 -12.57 -9.89
N VAL A 14 21.37 -12.14 -9.90
CA VAL A 14 20.97 -10.84 -9.34
C VAL A 14 21.06 -10.98 -7.83
N ASP A 15 22.19 -10.51 -7.31
CA ASP A 15 22.38 -10.18 -5.91
C ASP A 15 21.34 -9.12 -5.52
N VAL A 16 20.24 -9.54 -4.87
CA VAL A 16 19.24 -8.64 -4.29
C VAL A 16 19.80 -8.11 -2.96
N ASN A 17 20.88 -7.33 -3.06
CA ASN A 17 21.32 -6.47 -1.96
C ASN A 17 21.01 -5.00 -2.30
N ALA A 18 19.75 -4.75 -2.64
CA ALA A 18 19.22 -3.40 -2.68
C ALA A 18 18.72 -3.04 -1.27
N SER A 19 19.65 -2.85 -0.33
CA SER A 19 19.41 -1.94 0.78
C SER A 19 19.38 -0.52 0.21
N ALA A 20 18.36 -0.24 -0.61
CA ALA A 20 18.04 1.08 -1.07
C ALA A 20 17.56 1.83 0.18
N SER A 21 18.45 2.63 0.76
CA SER A 21 18.05 3.69 1.66
C SER A 21 17.12 4.58 0.84
N ALA A 22 15.82 4.32 0.93
CA ALA A 22 14.81 5.14 0.28
C ALA A 22 15.06 6.59 0.71
N PRO A 23 15.00 7.56 -0.21
CA PRO A 23 14.99 8.95 0.22
C PRO A 23 13.86 9.08 1.24
N ALA A 24 14.14 9.65 2.41
CA ALA A 24 13.11 9.94 3.39
C ALA A 24 12.08 10.83 2.68
N ALA A 25 10.97 10.24 2.26
CA ALA A 25 9.91 10.95 1.57
C ALA A 25 9.51 12.12 2.46
N ALA A 26 9.30 13.29 1.85
CA ALA A 26 8.73 14.42 2.57
C ALA A 26 7.46 13.95 3.30
N PRO A 27 7.16 14.48 4.50
CA PRO A 27 5.96 14.07 5.22
C PRO A 27 4.74 14.30 4.31
N ARG A 28 3.99 13.22 4.02
CA ARG A 28 2.75 13.29 3.24
C ARG A 28 1.77 14.23 3.93
N GLN A 29 0.94 14.93 3.15
CA GLN A 29 -0.13 15.73 3.71
C GLN A 29 -1.14 14.82 4.42
N THR A 30 -1.53 15.19 5.64
CA THR A 30 -2.46 14.40 6.46
C THR A 30 -3.89 14.95 6.36
N ILE A 31 -4.87 14.10 6.63
CA ILE A 31 -6.29 14.51 6.73
C ILE A 31 -6.51 15.59 7.80
N GLU A 32 -5.77 15.56 8.92
CA GLU A 32 -5.87 16.57 9.98
C GLU A 32 -5.51 17.99 9.47
N GLN A 33 -4.41 18.12 8.73
CA GLN A 33 -4.03 19.38 8.09
C GLN A 33 -5.13 19.95 7.17
N ILE A 34 -5.87 19.10 6.47
CA ILE A 34 -6.94 19.53 5.56
C ILE A 34 -8.20 19.90 6.36
N LEU A 35 -8.68 18.99 7.22
CA LEU A 35 -9.99 19.12 7.88
C LEU A 35 -9.96 19.99 9.13
N VAL A 36 -8.86 19.98 9.88
CA VAL A 36 -8.70 20.71 11.14
C VAL A 36 -7.97 22.03 10.91
N GLU A 37 -6.87 22.01 10.17
CA GLU A 37 -6.07 23.22 9.91
C GLU A 37 -6.53 24.01 8.67
N GLY A 38 -7.45 23.45 7.87
CA GLY A 38 -8.06 24.13 6.72
C GLY A 38 -7.12 24.31 5.53
N GLN A 39 -6.07 23.48 5.42
CA GLN A 39 -5.17 23.51 4.27
C GLN A 39 -5.87 23.01 3.00
N GLU A 40 -5.51 23.59 1.86
CA GLU A 40 -5.94 23.06 0.57
C GLU A 40 -5.27 21.67 0.33
N PRO A 41 -6.03 20.67 -0.12
CA PRO A 41 -5.48 19.36 -0.40
C PRO A 41 -4.50 19.44 -1.57
N THR A 42 -3.36 18.76 -1.44
CA THR A 42 -2.37 18.65 -2.51
C THR A 42 -2.84 17.68 -3.60
N GLU A 43 -2.29 17.84 -4.81
CA GLU A 43 -2.62 16.95 -5.94
C GLU A 43 -2.26 15.48 -5.62
N GLU A 44 -1.08 15.24 -5.03
CA GLU A 44 -0.65 13.90 -4.59
C GLU A 44 -1.63 13.26 -3.59
N PHE A 45 -2.14 14.06 -2.62
CA PHE A 45 -3.12 13.57 -1.66
C PHE A 45 -4.44 13.21 -2.34
N LEU A 46 -4.90 14.04 -3.27
CA LEU A 46 -6.13 13.77 -4.02
C LEU A 46 -6.00 12.52 -4.90
N GLU A 47 -4.86 12.32 -5.55
CA GLU A 47 -4.58 11.13 -6.35
C GLU A 47 -4.61 9.85 -5.50
N GLU A 48 -3.97 9.86 -4.32
CA GLU A 48 -4.01 8.72 -3.39
C GLU A 48 -5.44 8.48 -2.88
N TRP A 49 -6.14 9.55 -2.50
CA TRP A 49 -7.51 9.46 -1.99
C TRP A 49 -8.46 8.86 -3.02
N ILE A 50 -8.41 9.34 -4.27
CA ILE A 50 -9.23 8.82 -5.36
C ILE A 50 -8.88 7.36 -5.64
N ALA A 51 -7.59 7.00 -5.64
CA ALA A 51 -7.16 5.62 -5.84
C ALA A 51 -7.74 4.67 -4.77
N GLY A 52 -7.81 5.12 -3.51
CA GLY A 52 -8.43 4.35 -2.42
C GLY A 52 -9.96 4.25 -2.51
N GLN A 53 -10.65 5.17 -3.19
CA GLN A 53 -12.11 5.10 -3.40
C GLN A 53 -12.52 4.09 -4.48
N ASP A 54 -11.62 3.77 -5.41
CA ASP A 54 -11.86 2.82 -6.49
C ASP A 54 -11.50 1.38 -6.10
N GLU A 55 -11.08 1.15 -4.85
CA GLU A 55 -10.72 -0.18 -4.37
C GLU A 55 -11.98 -1.06 -4.26
N PRO A 56 -11.96 -2.31 -4.78
CA PRO A 56 -13.11 -3.20 -4.69
C PRO A 56 -13.47 -3.45 -3.23
N GLU A 57 -14.77 -3.50 -2.94
CA GLU A 57 -15.25 -3.88 -1.61
C GLU A 57 -14.70 -5.26 -1.22
N LEU A 58 -14.29 -5.40 0.04
CA LEU A 58 -13.84 -6.68 0.58
C LEU A 58 -14.98 -7.70 0.51
N SER A 59 -14.65 -8.96 0.25
CA SER A 59 -15.61 -10.06 0.34
C SER A 59 -16.01 -10.32 1.79
N ASP A 60 -17.21 -10.85 2.01
CA ASP A 60 -17.71 -11.19 3.36
C ASP A 60 -16.72 -12.07 4.14
N GLU A 61 -16.09 -13.06 3.49
CA GLU A 61 -15.12 -13.97 4.13
C GLU A 61 -13.85 -13.22 4.60
N GLU A 62 -13.35 -12.25 3.84
CA GLU A 62 -12.16 -11.48 4.23
C GLU A 62 -12.51 -10.43 5.29
N LEU A 63 -13.72 -9.88 5.25
CA LEU A 63 -14.24 -8.99 6.28
C LEU A 63 -14.40 -9.72 7.62
N GLU A 64 -14.91 -10.96 7.61
CA GLU A 64 -15.03 -11.81 8.80
C GLU A 64 -13.65 -12.11 9.41
N ARG A 65 -12.64 -12.33 8.57
CA ARG A 65 -11.25 -12.54 9.01
C ARG A 65 -10.67 -11.29 9.64
N GLN A 66 -10.87 -10.12 9.03
CA GLN A 66 -10.44 -8.85 9.62
C GLN A 66 -11.13 -8.57 10.95
N ALA A 67 -12.43 -8.86 11.07
CA ALA A 67 -13.17 -8.71 12.32
C ALA A 67 -12.67 -9.65 13.43
N LEU A 68 -12.19 -10.85 13.07
CA LEU A 68 -11.56 -11.78 14.01
C LEU A 68 -10.11 -11.40 14.36
N GLU A 69 -9.36 -10.80 13.44
CA GLU A 69 -7.96 -10.39 13.63
C GLU A 69 -7.85 -9.04 14.36
N ALA A 70 -8.78 -8.13 14.11
CA ALA A 70 -8.94 -6.86 14.79
C ALA A 70 -10.36 -6.79 15.40
N PRO A 71 -10.65 -7.64 16.41
CA PRO A 71 -11.89 -7.50 17.17
C PRO A 71 -11.84 -6.10 17.77
N GLY A 72 -12.75 -5.23 17.34
CA GLY A 72 -12.72 -3.82 17.71
C GLY A 72 -12.40 -3.65 19.19
N GLU A 73 -11.45 -2.77 19.51
CA GLU A 73 -11.07 -2.47 20.91
C GLU A 73 -12.19 -1.75 21.67
N ASP A 74 -13.34 -1.53 21.04
CA ASP A 74 -14.54 -1.10 21.74
C ASP A 74 -15.17 -2.32 22.43
N GLY A 75 -14.57 -2.71 23.56
CA GLY A 75 -15.27 -3.42 24.63
C GLY A 75 -16.35 -2.52 25.27
N ASP A 76 -17.06 -1.74 24.46
CA ASP A 76 -18.05 -0.77 24.87
C ASP A 76 -19.40 -1.47 25.05
N PRO A 77 -19.87 -1.62 26.30
CA PRO A 77 -21.13 -2.28 26.60
C PRO A 77 -22.35 -1.43 26.20
N SER A 78 -22.14 -0.25 25.59
CA SER A 78 -23.19 0.67 25.17
C SER A 78 -23.56 0.54 23.70
N THR A 79 -22.91 -0.34 22.94
CA THR A 79 -23.38 -0.77 21.62
C THR A 79 -24.39 -1.90 21.82
N PRO A 80 -25.72 -1.64 21.78
CA PRO A 80 -26.70 -2.72 21.90
C PRO A 80 -26.68 -3.62 20.66
N GLU A 81 -26.78 -4.94 20.90
CA GLU A 81 -27.04 -5.95 19.86
C GLU A 81 -28.45 -5.87 19.26
#